data_AF-A0A922ZNI8-F1
#
_entry.id   AF-A0A922ZNI8-F1
#
_cell.length_a   1.000
_cell.length_b   1.000
_cell.length_c   1.000
_cell.angle_alpha   90.00
_cell.angle_beta   90.00
_cell.angle_gamma   90.00
#
_symmetry.space_group_name_H-M   'P 1'
#
loop_
_entity.id
_entity.type
_entity.pdbx_description
1 polymer ?
#
loop_
_entity_poly.entity_id
_entity_poly.type
_entity_poly.pdbx_seq_one_letter_code
_entity_poly.pdbx_strand_id
1 'polypeptide(L)' 'GRGGDDTLFALEAGAVQFGQKGGRKVVNVVSA' A
#
# COMPACT_ATOMS: atom_id res chain seq x y z
N GLY A 1 -0.56 -6.04 -0.17
CA GLY A 1 -0.08 -7.20 0.60
C GLY A 1 1.28 -6.89 1.19
N ARG A 2 1.72 -7.69 2.17
CA ARG A 2 3.07 -7.65 2.74
C ARG A 2 3.67 -9.05 2.64
N GLY A 3 4.85 -9.14 2.03
CA GLY A 3 5.63 -10.37 1.96
C GLY A 3 6.23 -10.73 3.32
N GLY A 4 6.73 -11.96 3.45
CA GLY A 4 7.40 -12.41 4.68
C GLY A 4 8.73 -11.68 4.95
N ASP A 5 9.29 -11.05 3.92
CA ASP A 5 10.49 -10.21 3.92
C ASP A 5 10.18 -8.71 4.11
N ASP A 6 8.94 -8.38 4.45
CA ASP A 6 8.42 -7.02 4.62
C ASP A 6 8.24 -6.19 3.34
N THR A 7 8.50 -6.76 2.17
CA THR A 7 8.24 -6.10 0.89
C THR A 7 6.73 -5.92 0.69
N LEU A 8 6.29 -4.70 0.38
CA LEU A 8 4.89 -4.43 0.04
C LEU A 8 4.65 -4.68 -1.45
N PHE A 9 3.50 -5.27 -1.79
CA PHE A 9 3.08 -5.53 -3.17
C PHE A 9 1.59 -5.21 -3.37
N ALA A 10 1.20 -4.87 -4.60
CA ALA A 10 -0.18 -4.60 -4.95
C ALA A 10 -1.00 -5.91 -5.02
N LEU A 11 -2.24 -5.88 -4.53
CA LEU A 11 -3.18 -7.00 -4.68
C LEU A 11 -4.08 -6.85 -5.92
N GLU A 12 -4.12 -5.65 -6.48
CA GLU A 12 -4.91 -5.26 -7.65
C GLU A 12 -4.20 -4.15 -8.43
N ALA A 13 -4.63 -3.91 -9.67
CA ALA A 13 -4.11 -2.83 -10.49
C ALA A 13 -4.72 -1.48 -10.10
N GLY A 14 -3.94 -0.40 -10.20
CA GLY A 14 -4.38 0.95 -9.86
C GLY A 14 -3.21 1.93 -9.70
N ALA A 15 -3.49 3.09 -9.11
CA ALA A 15 -2.48 4.11 -8.80
C ALA A 15 -2.01 4.01 -7.34
N VAL A 16 -0.71 4.24 -7.11
CA VAL A 16 -0.15 4.25 -5.75
C VAL A 16 -0.52 5.55 -5.04
N GLN A 17 -1.01 5.42 -3.81
CA GLN A 17 -1.27 6.54 -2.90
C GLN A 17 -0.50 6.35 -1.59
N PHE A 18 0.40 7.28 -1.29
CA PHE A 18 1.03 7.39 0.03
C PHE A 18 0.10 8.13 1.00
N GLY A 19 0.10 7.73 2.28
CA GLY A 19 -0.74 8.37 3.28
C GLY A 19 -0.30 8.11 4.71
N GLN A 20 -1.15 8.53 5.65
CA GLN A 20 -0.95 8.30 7.09
C GLN A 20 -2.26 7.84 7.73
N LYS A 21 -2.20 6.83 8.61
CA LYS A 21 -3.34 6.31 9.36
C LYS A 21 -2.90 5.86 10.74
N GLY A 22 -3.52 6.40 11.80
CA GLY A 22 -3.19 6.04 13.19
C GLY A 22 -1.71 6.27 13.55
N GLY A 23 -1.11 7.36 13.06
CA GLY A 23 0.30 7.69 13.27
C GLY A 23 1.31 6.87 12.46
N ARG A 24 0.85 5.99 11.56
CA ARG A 24 1.72 5.17 10.71
C ARG A 24 1.67 5.66 9.27
N LYS A 25 2.82 5.62 8.57
CA LYS A 25 2.89 5.79 7.12
C LYS A 25 2.31 4.55 6.44
N VAL A 26 1.44 4.74 5.46
CA VAL A 26 0.77 3.66 4.73
C VAL A 26 0.88 3.88 3.23
N VAL A 27 0.81 2.78 2.48
CA VAL A 27 0.76 2.76 1.01
C VAL A 27 -0.51 2.03 0.62
N ASN A 28 -1.35 2.70 -0.18
CA ASN A 28 -2.56 2.13 -0.75
C ASN A 28 -2.43 2.06 -2.28
N VAL A 29 -3.26 1.22 -2.88
CA VAL A 29 -3.55 1.25 -4.31
C VAL A 29 -4.99 1.70 -4.44
N VAL A 30 -5.25 2.71 -5.28
CA VAL A 30 -6.60 3.20 -5.59
C VAL A 30 -6.96 2.83 -7.01
N SER A 31 -8.24 2.50 -7.24
CA SER A 31 -8.76 2.28 -8.59
C SER A 31 -8.55 3.53 -9.45
N ALA A 32 -8.25 3.33 -10.72
CA ALA A 32 -8.26 4.40 -11.71
C ALA A 32 -9.68 4.94 -11.94
#